data_AF-A0A660WPU0-F1
#
_entry.id   AF-A0A660WPU0-F1
#
_cell.length_a   1.000
_cell.length_b   1.000
_cell.length_c   1.000
_cell.angle_alpha   90.00
_cell.angle_beta   90.00
_cell.angle_gamma   90.00
#
_symmetry.space_group_name_H-M   'P 1'
#
loop_
_entity.id
_entity.type
_entity.pdbx_description
1 polymer ?
#
loop_
_entity_poly.entity_id
_entity_poly.type
_entity_poly.pdbx_seq_one_letter_code
_entity_poly.pdbx_strand_id
1 'polypeptide(L)'
;AMVSSYPLMGRRWRNLAGDLGLNLDGRRGYEYGIKIRGLKPKKSLQYRSLWRNPKWKRCKHPEANPIWMMRGEFIGLTELFYRNAGYIEGRAKRPYKPRLWKNWGITYILEGRVNRFLFDPLPLEGRIIVLHWAEYCGNDYINLKADINHPPIPEPGSLTLFTIGVFSLGGLSLRKFRKIK
;
A
#
# COMPACT_ATOMS: atom_id res chain seq x y z
N ALA A 1 -3.06 6.52 3.62
CA ALA A 1 -3.42 5.38 2.75
C ALA A 1 -2.15 4.60 2.45
N MET A 2 -2.23 3.29 2.21
CA MET A 2 -1.07 2.44 1.89
C MET A 2 -1.21 1.95 0.45
N VAL A 3 -0.26 2.29 -0.42
CA VAL A 3 -0.27 1.85 -1.82
C VAL A 3 0.98 1.01 -2.04
N SER A 4 0.80 -0.24 -2.46
CA SER A 4 1.91 -1.14 -2.78
C SER A 4 1.60 -1.88 -4.08
N SER A 5 2.56 -1.96 -4.98
CA SER A 5 2.51 -2.92 -6.08
C SER A 5 3.42 -4.09 -5.74
N TYR A 6 3.12 -5.27 -6.28
CA TYR A 6 4.04 -6.39 -6.22
C TYR A 6 4.00 -7.12 -7.56
N PRO A 7 5.16 -7.41 -8.16
CA PRO A 7 5.22 -8.19 -9.38
C PRO A 7 4.96 -9.66 -9.03
N LEU A 8 3.89 -10.25 -9.56
CA LEU A 8 3.73 -11.71 -9.53
C LEU A 8 4.72 -12.35 -10.50
N MET A 9 5.94 -12.59 -10.03
CA MET A 9 6.92 -13.44 -10.73
C MET A 9 6.96 -14.85 -10.11
N GLY A 10 5.78 -15.44 -9.84
CA GLY A 10 5.65 -16.77 -9.26
C GLY A 10 5.42 -17.86 -10.31
N ARG A 11 6.46 -18.63 -10.63
CA ARG A 11 6.56 -19.65 -11.71
C ARG A 11 5.57 -20.84 -11.67
N ARG A 12 4.58 -20.89 -10.77
CA ARG A 12 3.70 -22.08 -10.65
C ARG A 12 2.42 -21.94 -9.83
N TRP A 13 2.20 -20.80 -9.18
CA TRP A 13 1.15 -20.68 -8.16
C TRP A 13 0.07 -19.71 -8.62
N ARG A 14 -1.13 -20.26 -8.86
CA ARG A 14 -2.32 -19.57 -9.38
C ARG A 14 -2.64 -18.31 -8.55
N ASN A 15 -2.24 -17.13 -9.03
CA ASN A 15 -2.85 -15.84 -8.68
C ASN A 15 -3.08 -15.56 -7.17
N LEU A 16 -2.11 -15.75 -6.28
CA LEU A 16 -2.32 -15.42 -4.87
C LEU A 16 -1.38 -14.31 -4.43
N ALA A 17 -1.97 -13.17 -4.05
CA ALA A 17 -1.30 -12.19 -3.21
C ALA A 17 -0.77 -12.88 -1.94
N GLY A 18 0.47 -12.54 -1.54
CA GLY A 18 0.99 -12.91 -0.23
C GLY A 18 0.21 -12.24 0.91
N ASP A 19 0.28 -12.78 2.12
CA ASP A 19 -0.23 -12.05 3.29
C ASP A 19 0.71 -10.89 3.63
N LEU A 20 0.19 -9.79 4.18
CA LEU A 20 1.01 -8.62 4.50
C LEU A 20 1.29 -8.56 6.01
N GLY A 21 2.56 -8.49 6.38
CA GLY A 21 3.02 -8.18 7.73
C GLY A 21 3.35 -6.71 7.88
N LEU A 22 2.98 -6.14 9.02
CA LEU A 22 3.19 -4.75 9.37
C LEU A 22 3.99 -4.69 10.67
N ASN A 23 5.11 -3.99 10.62
CA ASN A 23 5.89 -3.63 11.78
C ASN A 23 5.87 -2.10 11.88
N LEU A 24 5.25 -1.58 12.93
CA LEU A 24 5.06 -0.15 13.11
C LEU A 24 5.94 0.41 14.23
N ASP A 25 6.41 -0.45 15.14
CA ASP A 25 7.18 -0.01 16.30
C ASP A 25 8.71 -0.17 16.14
N GLY A 26 9.17 -0.78 15.05
CA GLY A 26 10.57 -1.02 14.72
C GLY A 26 11.21 -2.18 15.48
N ARG A 27 10.44 -2.97 16.24
CA ARG A 27 10.95 -4.11 17.01
C ARG A 27 11.07 -5.36 16.14
N ARG A 28 11.59 -6.47 16.68
CA ARG A 28 11.63 -7.73 15.95
C ARG A 28 10.23 -8.33 15.84
N GLY A 29 9.70 -8.43 14.62
CA GLY A 29 8.45 -9.10 14.33
C GLY A 29 7.48 -8.27 13.51
N TYR A 30 6.24 -8.72 13.46
CA TYR A 30 5.11 -7.98 12.89
C TYR A 30 4.06 -7.86 13.98
N GLU A 31 3.71 -6.65 14.39
CA GLU A 31 2.65 -6.39 15.37
C GLU A 31 1.28 -6.61 14.73
N TYR A 32 1.17 -6.37 13.42
CA TYR A 32 -0.07 -6.53 12.68
C TYR A 32 0.10 -7.32 11.39
N GLY A 33 -1.00 -7.90 10.91
CA GLY A 33 -1.04 -8.65 9.67
C GLY A 33 -2.37 -8.53 8.94
N ILE A 34 -2.33 -8.51 7.62
CA ILE A 34 -3.51 -8.51 6.76
C ILE A 34 -3.54 -9.84 6.01
N LYS A 35 -4.66 -10.57 6.13
CA LYS A 35 -4.84 -11.84 5.41
C LYS A 35 -5.34 -11.57 4.00
N ILE A 36 -4.46 -11.76 3.02
CA ILE A 36 -4.72 -11.45 1.60
C ILE A 36 -4.66 -12.72 0.77
N ARG A 37 -3.93 -13.75 1.22
CA ARG A 37 -3.79 -15.03 0.51
C ARG A 37 -5.16 -15.59 0.11
N GLY A 38 -5.29 -15.99 -1.15
CA GLY A 38 -6.56 -16.43 -1.72
C GLY A 38 -7.41 -15.32 -2.32
N LEU A 39 -7.02 -14.04 -2.18
CA LEU A 39 -7.69 -12.92 -2.83
C LEU A 39 -7.52 -13.00 -4.33
N LYS A 40 -8.64 -12.85 -5.05
CA LYS A 40 -8.66 -12.75 -6.50
C LYS A 40 -8.76 -11.28 -6.92
N PRO A 41 -8.11 -10.87 -8.02
CA PRO A 41 -8.26 -9.51 -8.54
C PRO A 41 -9.73 -9.23 -8.89
N LYS A 42 -10.25 -8.07 -8.49
CA LYS A 42 -11.59 -7.58 -8.83
C LYS A 42 -11.55 -6.07 -9.08
N LYS A 43 -12.47 -5.58 -9.91
CA LYS A 43 -12.66 -4.14 -10.16
C LYS A 43 -13.50 -3.43 -9.07
N SER A 44 -13.54 -3.98 -7.86
CA SER A 44 -14.38 -3.50 -6.76
C SER A 44 -13.58 -3.49 -5.46
N LEU A 45 -14.01 -2.69 -4.50
CA LEU A 45 -13.49 -2.70 -3.13
C LEU A 45 -13.67 -4.09 -2.51
N GLN A 46 -12.65 -4.56 -1.78
CA GLN A 46 -12.65 -5.84 -1.09
C GLN A 46 -12.20 -5.65 0.35
N TYR A 47 -12.91 -6.25 1.30
CA TYR A 47 -12.57 -6.15 2.71
C TYR A 47 -11.72 -7.34 3.14
N ARG A 48 -10.64 -7.07 3.88
CA ARG A 48 -9.78 -8.09 4.48
C ARG A 48 -9.65 -7.92 5.97
N SER A 49 -9.48 -9.05 6.65
CA SER A 49 -9.27 -9.08 8.09
C SER A 49 -7.88 -8.55 8.43
N LEU A 50 -7.86 -7.58 9.33
CA LEU A 50 -6.68 -7.08 10.01
C LEU A 50 -6.53 -7.81 11.35
N TRP A 51 -5.31 -8.22 11.64
CA TRP A 51 -4.98 -9.03 12.80
C TRP A 51 -3.86 -8.39 13.61
N ARG A 52 -3.94 -8.51 14.92
CA ARG A 52 -2.89 -8.16 15.87
C ARG A 52 -2.15 -9.41 16.33
N ASN A 53 -0.87 -9.27 16.67
CA ASN A 53 0.02 -10.34 17.11
C ASN A 53 -0.04 -11.58 16.18
N PRO A 54 0.11 -11.40 14.85
CA PRO A 54 -0.01 -12.49 13.90
C PRO A 54 1.05 -13.57 14.13
N LYS A 55 0.63 -14.83 14.07
CA LYS A 55 1.52 -16.00 14.04
C LYS A 55 1.71 -16.45 12.61
N TRP A 56 2.97 -16.54 12.22
CA TRP A 56 3.38 -16.80 10.85
C TRP A 56 3.87 -18.23 10.66
N LYS A 57 3.55 -18.82 9.50
CA LYS A 57 4.12 -20.10 9.10
C LYS A 57 5.56 -19.88 8.66
N ARG A 58 6.47 -20.69 9.20
CA ARG A 58 7.87 -20.71 8.80
C ARG A 58 8.05 -21.53 7.50
N CYS A 59 8.87 -21.01 6.61
CA CYS A 59 9.50 -21.73 5.52
C CYS A 59 10.73 -22.50 6.01
N LYS A 60 11.10 -23.56 5.28
CA LYS A 60 12.43 -24.17 5.43
C LYS A 60 13.55 -23.27 4.90
N HIS A 61 13.23 -22.41 3.93
CA HIS A 61 14.14 -21.46 3.29
C HIS A 61 14.14 -20.13 4.06
N PRO A 62 15.23 -19.76 4.77
CA PRO A 62 15.32 -18.51 5.54
C PRO A 62 14.94 -17.26 4.74
N GLU A 63 15.32 -17.21 3.47
CA GLU A 63 15.05 -16.14 2.52
C GLU A 63 13.56 -15.93 2.20
N ALA A 64 12.74 -16.98 2.36
CA ALA A 64 11.30 -16.96 2.13
C ALA A 64 10.50 -17.03 3.44
N ASN A 65 11.13 -16.75 4.58
CA ASN A 65 10.46 -16.70 5.87
C ASN A 65 9.92 -15.30 6.19
N PRO A 66 8.69 -15.19 6.73
CA PRO A 66 7.60 -16.19 6.75
C PRO A 66 6.87 -16.35 5.41
N ILE A 67 6.09 -17.44 5.25
CA ILE A 67 5.38 -17.75 3.99
C ILE A 67 3.90 -17.35 3.94
N TRP A 68 3.22 -17.31 5.09
CA TRP A 68 1.84 -16.84 5.22
C TRP A 68 1.43 -16.75 6.69
N MET A 69 0.36 -16.02 6.96
CA MET A 69 -0.20 -15.87 8.29
C MET A 69 -1.12 -17.04 8.63
N MET A 70 -0.98 -17.59 9.83
CA MET A 70 -1.79 -18.72 10.30
C MET A 70 -2.96 -18.27 11.17
N ARG A 71 -2.69 -17.41 12.16
CA ARG A 71 -3.65 -16.92 13.14
C ARG A 71 -3.19 -15.58 13.71
N GLY A 72 -4.06 -14.93 14.47
CA GLY A 72 -3.80 -13.71 15.24
C GLY A 72 -5.05 -13.36 16.03
N GLU A 73 -5.08 -12.17 16.61
CA GLU A 73 -6.27 -11.57 17.19
C GLU A 73 -6.95 -10.69 16.14
N PHE A 74 -8.23 -10.93 15.82
CA PHE A 74 -8.95 -10.11 14.84
C PHE A 74 -9.26 -8.74 15.46
N ILE A 75 -8.83 -7.67 14.79
CA ILE A 75 -9.03 -6.30 15.28
C ILE A 75 -9.89 -5.43 14.36
N GLY A 76 -10.20 -5.90 13.15
CA GLY A 76 -11.11 -5.19 12.26
C GLY A 76 -10.96 -5.56 10.79
N LEU A 77 -11.65 -4.79 9.97
CA LEU A 77 -11.57 -4.90 8.51
C LEU A 77 -10.73 -3.74 7.95
N THR A 78 -9.94 -4.07 6.94
CA THR A 78 -9.26 -3.10 6.08
C THR A 78 -9.87 -3.14 4.69
N GLU A 79 -9.90 -1.98 4.07
CA GLU A 79 -10.31 -1.82 2.68
C GLU A 79 -9.11 -2.10 1.78
N LEU A 80 -9.27 -3.00 0.82
CA LEU A 80 -8.27 -3.30 -0.20
C LEU A 80 -8.89 -3.22 -1.60
N PHE A 81 -8.16 -2.64 -2.52
CA PHE A 81 -8.44 -2.63 -3.94
C PHE A 81 -7.36 -3.42 -4.67
N TYR A 82 -7.72 -4.63 -5.09
CA TYR A 82 -6.81 -5.55 -5.78
C TYR A 82 -7.20 -5.68 -7.24
N ARG A 83 -6.42 -5.06 -8.13
CA ARG A 83 -6.71 -5.04 -9.57
C ARG A 83 -5.55 -5.57 -10.40
N ASN A 84 -5.91 -6.11 -11.56
CA ASN A 84 -4.96 -6.32 -12.64
C ASN A 84 -4.57 -4.93 -13.20
N ALA A 85 -3.27 -4.62 -13.18
CA ALA A 85 -2.72 -3.36 -13.67
C ALA A 85 -2.29 -3.42 -15.15
N GLY A 86 -2.50 -4.56 -15.80
CA GLY A 86 -2.09 -4.81 -17.17
C GLY A 86 -0.66 -5.31 -17.27
N TYR A 87 -0.11 -5.25 -18.48
CA TYR A 87 1.28 -5.59 -18.75
C TYR A 87 2.14 -4.35 -18.55
N ILE A 88 3.28 -4.49 -17.85
CA ILE A 88 4.31 -3.44 -17.87
C ILE A 88 5.10 -3.61 -19.16
N GLU A 89 5.04 -2.60 -20.04
CA GLU A 89 5.86 -2.53 -21.24
C GLU A 89 7.36 -2.52 -20.89
N GLY A 90 8.16 -3.25 -21.68
CA GLY A 90 9.63 -3.23 -21.57
C GLY A 90 10.30 -4.38 -20.82
N ARG A 91 9.58 -5.25 -20.09
CA ARG A 91 10.20 -6.41 -19.38
C ARG A 91 9.78 -7.81 -19.85
N ALA A 92 8.82 -7.93 -20.77
CA ALA A 92 8.38 -9.23 -21.27
C ALA A 92 8.48 -9.30 -22.79
N LYS A 93 9.69 -9.52 -23.33
CA LYS A 93 9.78 -10.21 -24.62
C LYS A 93 9.07 -11.56 -24.42
N ARG A 94 8.01 -11.80 -25.20
CA ARG A 94 7.14 -12.99 -25.14
C ARG A 94 7.97 -14.25 -24.84
N PRO A 95 7.60 -15.07 -23.85
CA PRO A 95 8.32 -16.32 -23.62
C PRO A 95 8.20 -17.21 -24.86
N TYR A 96 9.32 -17.85 -25.23
CA TYR A 96 9.49 -18.79 -26.34
C TYR A 96 8.51 -20.00 -26.34
N LYS A 97 7.62 -20.14 -25.34
CA LYS A 97 6.65 -21.24 -25.25
C LYS A 97 5.26 -20.78 -24.76
N PRO A 98 4.35 -20.32 -25.62
CA PRO A 98 3.07 -19.70 -25.22
C PRO A 98 2.10 -20.59 -24.42
N ARG A 99 2.31 -21.92 -24.36
CA ARG A 99 1.36 -22.88 -23.79
C ARG A 99 1.39 -23.02 -22.26
N LEU A 100 2.51 -22.65 -21.61
CA LEU A 100 2.71 -22.80 -20.16
C LEU A 100 2.54 -21.50 -19.35
N TRP A 101 2.44 -20.34 -20.02
CA TRP A 101 2.69 -19.04 -19.42
C TRP A 101 1.59 -18.01 -19.72
N LYS A 102 0.30 -18.37 -19.51
CA LYS A 102 -0.84 -17.52 -19.88
C LYS A 102 -0.89 -16.13 -19.22
N ASN A 103 -0.19 -15.92 -18.08
CA ASN A 103 -0.24 -14.68 -17.30
C ASN A 103 1.15 -14.04 -17.07
N TRP A 104 2.18 -14.43 -17.83
CA TRP A 104 3.53 -13.93 -17.61
C TRP A 104 3.66 -12.47 -18.03
N GLY A 105 4.14 -11.59 -17.14
CA GLY A 105 4.26 -10.15 -17.37
C GLY A 105 3.04 -9.32 -16.99
N ILE A 106 1.95 -9.93 -16.50
CA ILE A 106 0.83 -9.20 -15.91
C ILE A 106 1.25 -8.70 -14.52
N THR A 107 1.15 -7.40 -14.30
CA THR A 107 1.35 -6.79 -12.99
C THR A 107 0.02 -6.58 -12.30
N TYR A 108 0.00 -6.77 -10.99
CA TYR A 108 -1.17 -6.49 -10.17
C TYR A 108 -0.83 -5.37 -9.19
N ILE A 109 -1.84 -4.56 -8.90
CA ILE A 109 -1.75 -3.50 -7.91
C ILE A 109 -2.66 -3.87 -6.76
N LEU A 110 -2.11 -3.81 -5.53
CA LEU A 110 -2.89 -3.87 -4.31
C LEU A 110 -2.80 -2.54 -3.58
N GLU A 111 -3.85 -1.76 -3.68
CA GLU A 111 -4.01 -0.54 -2.90
C GLU A 111 -4.82 -0.86 -1.65
N GLY A 112 -4.49 -0.25 -0.51
CA GLY A 112 -5.16 -0.52 0.74
C GLY A 112 -5.32 0.73 1.62
N ARG A 113 -6.39 0.76 2.39
CA ARG A 113 -6.58 1.74 3.46
C ARG A 113 -6.85 1.00 4.76
N VAL A 114 -5.94 1.18 5.70
CA VAL A 114 -6.12 0.73 7.07
C VAL A 114 -6.48 1.93 7.93
N ASN A 115 -7.50 1.78 8.78
CA ASN A 115 -7.86 2.79 9.76
C ASN A 115 -6.80 2.83 10.87
N ARG A 116 -6.17 3.99 11.09
CA ARG A 116 -5.14 4.19 12.11
C ARG A 116 -5.63 3.86 13.51
N PHE A 117 -6.91 4.09 13.80
CA PHE A 117 -7.49 3.84 15.14
C PHE A 117 -7.59 2.35 15.49
N LEU A 118 -7.35 1.44 14.55
CA LEU A 118 -7.26 0.01 14.82
C LEU A 118 -5.88 -0.39 15.36
N PHE A 119 -4.89 0.49 15.26
CA PHE A 119 -3.56 0.28 15.78
C PHE A 119 -3.43 0.89 17.16
N ASP A 120 -2.52 0.33 17.96
CA ASP A 120 -2.12 0.92 19.23
C ASP A 120 -1.63 2.36 19.02
N PRO A 121 -1.88 3.26 19.98
CA PRO A 121 -1.34 4.62 19.96
C PRO A 121 0.19 4.55 20.09
N LEU A 122 0.86 4.48 18.94
CA LEU A 122 2.31 4.48 18.85
C LEU A 122 2.76 5.87 18.39
N PRO A 123 3.78 6.47 19.04
CA PRO A 123 4.46 7.62 18.48
C PRO A 123 5.28 7.12 17.28
N LEU A 124 4.64 7.07 16.12
CA LEU A 124 5.23 6.55 14.89
C LEU A 124 6.30 7.51 14.31
N GLU A 125 6.43 8.72 14.86
CA GLU A 125 7.27 9.77 14.28
C GLU A 125 8.75 9.37 14.26
N GLY A 126 9.39 9.50 13.09
CA GLY A 126 10.79 9.16 12.91
C GLY A 126 11.11 7.66 12.92
N ARG A 127 10.11 6.79 13.11
CA ARG A 127 10.30 5.34 13.13
C ARG A 127 10.31 4.75 11.72
N ILE A 128 10.95 3.60 11.59
CA ILE A 128 10.89 2.79 10.38
C ILE A 128 9.68 1.89 10.48
N ILE A 129 8.72 2.08 9.58
CA ILE A 129 7.64 1.16 9.32
C ILE A 129 8.14 0.11 8.34
N VAL A 130 8.01 -1.17 8.67
CA VAL A 130 8.31 -2.27 7.74
C VAL A 130 7.00 -2.87 7.24
N LEU A 131 6.86 -2.90 5.92
CA LEU A 131 5.83 -3.65 5.22
C LEU A 131 6.48 -4.88 4.62
N HIS A 132 5.98 -6.07 4.96
CA HIS A 132 6.51 -7.32 4.44
C HIS A 132 5.42 -8.12 3.73
N TRP A 133 5.64 -8.39 2.46
CA TRP A 133 4.84 -9.31 1.68
C TRP A 133 5.34 -10.74 1.87
N ALA A 134 4.55 -11.58 2.53
CA ALA A 134 4.87 -12.97 2.76
C ALA A 134 4.27 -13.86 1.65
N GLU A 135 5.12 -14.31 0.73
CA GLU A 135 4.82 -15.27 -0.33
C GLU A 135 5.86 -16.40 -0.36
N TYR A 136 5.40 -17.64 -0.52
CA TYR A 136 6.21 -18.87 -0.45
C TYR A 136 7.59 -18.83 -1.15
N CYS A 137 7.75 -18.09 -2.26
CA CYS A 137 9.04 -17.87 -2.93
C CYS A 137 9.25 -16.42 -3.41
N GLY A 138 8.51 -15.46 -2.86
CA GLY A 138 8.42 -14.10 -3.40
C GLY A 138 8.39 -13.03 -2.32
N ASN A 139 8.96 -13.33 -1.15
CA ASN A 139 8.97 -12.38 -0.04
C ASN A 139 9.63 -11.06 -0.46
N ASP A 140 8.95 -9.96 -0.16
CA ASP A 140 9.45 -8.61 -0.46
C ASP A 140 9.21 -7.67 0.72
N TYR A 141 10.16 -6.77 0.95
CA TYR A 141 10.20 -5.90 2.11
C TYR A 141 10.34 -4.45 1.68
N ILE A 142 9.44 -3.60 2.17
CA ILE A 142 9.52 -2.16 1.99
C ILE A 142 9.68 -1.53 3.37
N ASN A 143 10.84 -0.91 3.58
CA ASN A 143 11.10 -0.10 4.77
C ASN A 143 10.74 1.35 4.45
N LEU A 144 9.74 1.88 5.13
CA LEU A 144 9.29 3.26 5.00
C LEU A 144 9.65 4.02 6.27
N LYS A 145 10.34 5.15 6.15
CA LYS A 145 10.45 6.07 7.27
C LYS A 145 9.10 6.77 7.43
N ALA A 146 8.47 6.62 8.60
CA ALA A 146 7.22 7.28 8.91
C ALA A 146 7.43 8.78 9.00
N ASP A 147 7.01 9.50 7.97
CA ASP A 147 6.86 10.95 8.01
C ASP A 147 5.41 11.29 8.35
N ILE A 148 5.18 11.73 9.60
CA ILE A 148 3.85 12.13 10.11
C ILE A 148 3.69 13.65 9.99
N ASN A 149 4.81 14.37 9.86
CA ASN A 149 4.87 15.80 9.67
C ASN A 149 5.11 16.12 8.20
N HIS A 150 4.35 15.45 7.32
CA HIS A 150 4.19 16.00 5.99
C HIS A 150 3.45 17.34 6.16
N PRO A 151 3.99 18.47 5.65
CA PRO A 151 3.26 19.73 5.66
C PRO A 151 1.85 19.45 5.11
N PRO A 152 0.78 19.97 5.75
CA PRO A 152 -0.58 19.63 5.33
C PRO A 152 -0.69 19.81 3.81
N ILE A 153 -0.95 18.72 3.08
CA ILE A 153 -1.23 18.81 1.63
C ILE A 153 -2.47 19.68 1.57
N PRO A 154 -2.39 20.89 0.98
CA PRO A 154 -3.58 21.72 0.85
C PRO A 154 -4.59 20.91 0.06
N GLU A 155 -5.77 20.69 0.64
CA GLU A 155 -6.84 20.02 -0.09
C GLU A 155 -7.16 20.86 -1.35
N PRO A 156 -7.67 20.26 -2.44
CA PRO A 156 -7.97 20.99 -3.66
C PRO A 156 -8.78 22.27 -3.40
N GLY A 157 -9.72 22.22 -2.43
CA GLY A 157 -10.50 23.38 -1.99
C GLY A 157 -9.69 24.47 -1.30
N SER A 158 -8.65 24.12 -0.52
CA SER A 158 -7.75 25.08 0.13
C SER A 158 -6.91 25.83 -0.91
N LEU A 159 -6.46 25.16 -1.97
CA LEU A 159 -5.79 25.80 -3.10
C LEU A 159 -6.72 26.75 -3.84
N THR A 160 -7.97 26.33 -4.08
CA THR A 160 -8.97 27.18 -4.72
C THR A 160 -9.27 28.43 -3.89
N LEU A 161 -9.48 28.28 -2.58
CA LEU A 161 -9.73 29.41 -1.67
C LEU A 161 -8.54 30.36 -1.56
N PHE A 162 -7.32 29.83 -1.49
CA PHE A 162 -6.10 30.64 -1.52
C PHE A 162 -6.00 31.45 -2.80
N THR A 163 -6.25 30.79 -3.95
CA THR A 163 -6.23 31.44 -5.27
C THR A 163 -7.26 32.56 -5.34
N ILE A 164 -8.51 32.30 -4.93
CA ILE A 164 -9.58 33.31 -4.89
C ILE A 164 -9.20 34.48 -3.97
N GLY A 165 -8.63 34.20 -2.80
CA GLY A 165 -8.16 35.21 -1.85
C GLY A 165 -7.09 36.13 -2.43
N VAL A 166 -6.06 35.56 -3.09
CA VAL A 166 -4.98 36.32 -3.73
C VAL A 166 -5.51 37.20 -4.86
N PHE A 167 -6.38 36.67 -5.73
CA PHE A 167 -6.96 37.46 -6.82
C PHE A 167 -7.90 38.57 -6.33
N SER A 168 -8.66 38.32 -5.26
CA SER A 168 -9.55 39.33 -4.65
C SER A 168 -8.76 40.49 -4.05
N LEU A 169 -7.68 40.20 -3.31
CA LEU A 169 -6.79 41.22 -2.73
C LEU A 169 -6.02 41.99 -3.80
N GLY A 170 -5.51 41.30 -4.82
CA GLY A 170 -4.83 41.93 -5.97
C GLY A 170 -5.75 42.89 -6.72
N GLY A 171 -7.00 42.47 -7.01
CA GLY A 171 -8.00 43.29 -7.69
C GLY A 171 -8.45 44.52 -6.89
N LEU A 172 -8.55 44.40 -5.55
CA LEU A 172 -8.86 45.52 -4.67
C LEU A 172 -7.70 46.53 -4.59
N SER A 173 -6.44 46.07 -4.57
CA SER A 173 -5.28 46.96 -4.57
C SER A 173 -5.21 47.81 -5.85
N LEU A 174 -5.43 47.18 -7.01
CA LEU A 174 -5.43 47.86 -8.32
C LEU A 174 -6.57 48.88 -8.47
N ARG A 175 -7.73 48.61 -7.87
CA ARG A 175 -8.83 49.59 -7.79
C ARG A 175 -8.50 50.79 -6.91
N LYS A 176 -7.75 50.60 -5.82
CA LYS A 176 -7.33 51.68 -4.92
C LYS A 176 -6.33 52.62 -5.60
N PHE A 177 -5.36 52.08 -6.35
CA PHE A 177 -4.42 52.88 -7.13
C PHE A 177 -5.06 53.63 -8.31
N ARG A 178 -6.15 53.11 -8.88
CA ARG A 178 -6.91 53.80 -9.94
C ARG A 178 -7.76 54.98 -9.44
N LYS A 179 -8.05 55.08 -8.14
CA LYS A 179 -8.82 56.18 -7.53
C LYS A 179 -7.96 57.37 -7.07
N ILE A 180 -6.62 57.28 -7.19
CA ILE A 180 -5.66 58.36 -6.82
C ILE A 180 -5.16 59.08 -8.09
N LYS A 181 -6.05 59.30 -9.07
CA LYS A 181 -5.78 60.16 -10.22
C LYS A 181 -6.83 61.26 -10.27
#